data_AF-A0A7C4P864-F1
#
_entry.id   AF-A0A7C4P864-F1
#
_cell.length_a   1.000
_cell.length_b   1.000
_cell.length_c   1.000
_cell.angle_alpha   90.00
_cell.angle_beta   90.00
_cell.angle_gamma   90.00
#
_symmetry.space_group_name_H-M   'P 1'
#
loop_
_entity.id
_entity.type
_entity.pdbx_description
1 polymer ?
#
loop_
_entity_poly.entity_id
_entity_poly.type
_entity_poly.pdbx_seq_one_letter_code
_entity_poly.pdbx_strand_id
1 'polypeptide(L)'
;MKIFVKQNKSNMKKKYFWVLKALLILMLLDGCSTITTRVEQDIFTITHRDTTDQFLVQNAPGNRDNGVIYPSSRRLISERNMLKQDSIVERRYPDFIRLGAFESIGFFIGGDKQHSAGYGLFGIFPNYEDISVSNRGKPDYTIKGGLYRFGIAEWRLRWFRDAPDWTVGTSMIEIIAPEARIEKTLSSVFPLYLRKRFYLFEEIPYVALTGALGIGYWPSQYVNLSASLDIGSLGGFNLRAYAGLAAGTNPENSIQNQWLNEVDPTLKKSSQTSIFPYVGLGISVLDFINLVPELYKEWKDYSHSGWDVGFIQVAGIYTGAQYSVYADVVDEEGNIKPDAQEQSDLVKGAILRVGNASLALPLDFLDNKLYVGSSLINLVAMGKQEWGLGVLPFRIGFWQTIIADELSTEPFFEYSYYPSSIIHFGNKLNLRISEFLNISLMIGYASGKTNHNFGTDILKNLGKPIDFARPYFGINIGIGDRIFFPEEIRYNR
;
A
#
# COMPACT_ATOMS: atom_id res chain seq x y z
N MET A 1 -21.68 -10.52 -40.34
CA MET A 1 -21.40 -9.28 -39.58
C MET A 1 -22.37 -9.01 -38.41
N LYS A 2 -23.71 -9.19 -38.55
CA LYS A 2 -24.67 -9.02 -37.42
C LYS A 2 -24.62 -10.11 -36.31
N ILE A 3 -24.06 -11.29 -36.59
CA ILE A 3 -23.91 -12.38 -35.60
C ILE A 3 -22.65 -12.19 -34.73
N PHE A 4 -21.58 -11.63 -35.29
CA PHE A 4 -20.31 -11.36 -34.59
C PHE A 4 -20.43 -10.24 -33.53
N VAL A 5 -21.26 -9.22 -33.78
CA VAL A 5 -21.50 -8.12 -32.82
C VAL A 5 -22.36 -8.55 -31.62
N LYS A 6 -23.22 -9.56 -31.80
CA LYS A 6 -24.11 -10.04 -30.72
C LYS A 6 -23.37 -10.97 -29.74
N GLN A 7 -22.39 -11.73 -30.24
CA GLN A 7 -21.59 -12.64 -29.42
C GLN A 7 -20.54 -11.90 -28.57
N ASN A 8 -19.95 -10.81 -29.09
CA ASN A 8 -18.99 -9.98 -28.34
C ASN A 8 -19.64 -9.13 -27.24
N LYS A 9 -20.87 -8.63 -27.44
CA LYS A 9 -21.63 -7.92 -26.39
C LYS A 9 -22.03 -8.83 -25.22
N SER A 10 -22.28 -10.12 -25.47
CA SER A 10 -22.63 -11.10 -24.44
C SER A 10 -21.44 -11.42 -23.52
N ASN A 11 -20.24 -11.61 -24.10
CA ASN A 11 -19.02 -11.87 -23.32
C ASN A 11 -18.55 -10.64 -22.54
N MET A 12 -18.68 -9.42 -23.09
CA MET A 12 -18.39 -8.20 -22.32
C MET A 12 -19.33 -8.05 -21.12
N LYS A 13 -20.65 -8.23 -21.29
CA LYS A 13 -21.60 -8.14 -20.18
C LYS A 13 -21.31 -9.15 -19.05
N LYS A 14 -20.87 -10.37 -19.40
CA LYS A 14 -20.43 -11.36 -18.41
C LYS A 14 -19.17 -10.92 -17.66
N LYS A 15 -18.18 -10.34 -18.36
CA LYS A 15 -16.96 -9.81 -17.73
C LYS A 15 -17.26 -8.66 -16.75
N TYR A 16 -18.08 -7.68 -17.17
CA TYR A 16 -18.53 -6.59 -16.29
C TYR A 16 -19.33 -7.08 -15.10
N PHE A 17 -20.16 -8.12 -15.27
CA PHE A 17 -20.94 -8.70 -14.18
C PHE A 17 -20.06 -9.39 -13.11
N TRP A 18 -18.97 -10.05 -13.51
CA TRP A 18 -18.00 -10.62 -12.57
C TRP A 18 -17.17 -9.55 -11.87
N VAL A 19 -16.75 -8.51 -12.59
CA VAL A 19 -16.07 -7.35 -12.00
C VAL A 19 -16.97 -6.62 -11.01
N LEU A 20 -18.24 -6.40 -11.37
CA LEU A 20 -19.23 -5.77 -10.50
C LEU A 20 -19.51 -6.63 -9.26
N LYS A 21 -19.61 -7.96 -9.39
CA LYS A 21 -19.73 -8.87 -8.24
C LYS A 21 -18.48 -8.88 -7.37
N ALA A 22 -17.28 -8.84 -7.95
CA ALA A 22 -16.04 -8.76 -7.19
C ALA A 22 -15.93 -7.43 -6.43
N LEU A 23 -16.29 -6.31 -7.07
CA LEU A 23 -16.41 -5.00 -6.44
C LEU A 23 -17.49 -4.97 -5.35
N LEU A 24 -18.63 -5.60 -5.58
CA LEU A 24 -19.70 -5.70 -4.59
C LEU A 24 -19.28 -6.58 -3.41
N ILE A 25 -18.55 -7.67 -3.63
CA ILE A 25 -17.98 -8.51 -2.57
C ILE A 25 -16.90 -7.76 -1.80
N LEU A 26 -16.03 -7.00 -2.48
CA LEU A 26 -15.03 -6.13 -1.84
C LEU A 26 -15.69 -5.02 -1.00
N MET A 27 -16.75 -4.38 -1.52
CA MET A 27 -17.54 -3.39 -0.78
C MET A 27 -18.35 -4.01 0.37
N LEU A 28 -18.79 -5.26 0.23
CA LEU A 28 -19.45 -6.02 1.32
C LEU A 28 -18.46 -6.50 2.39
N LEU A 29 -17.18 -6.68 2.04
CA LEU A 29 -16.10 -6.94 2.99
C LEU A 29 -15.63 -5.66 3.70
N ASP A 30 -15.76 -4.50 3.06
CA ASP A 30 -15.46 -3.17 3.63
C ASP A 30 -16.61 -2.62 4.50
N GLY A 31 -17.82 -3.17 4.35
CA GLY A 31 -19.02 -2.80 5.13
C GLY A 31 -18.97 -3.18 6.62
N CYS A 32 -17.88 -3.79 7.08
CA CYS A 32 -17.62 -4.02 8.49
C CYS A 32 -16.14 -3.72 8.74
N SER A 33 -15.88 -2.69 9.56
CA SER A 33 -14.55 -2.24 10.02
C SER A 33 -13.76 -3.30 10.82
N THR A 34 -14.12 -4.58 10.72
CA THR A 34 -13.65 -5.70 11.55
C THR A 34 -12.45 -6.46 11.00
N ILE A 35 -12.02 -6.23 9.75
CA ILE A 35 -10.94 -7.04 9.15
C ILE A 35 -9.54 -6.55 9.55
N THR A 36 -9.38 -5.25 9.81
CA THR A 36 -8.06 -4.65 10.13
C THR A 36 -8.00 -4.01 11.52
N THR A 37 -9.14 -3.60 12.07
CA THR A 37 -9.20 -2.91 13.37
C THR A 37 -10.24 -3.55 14.26
N ARG A 38 -9.82 -3.97 15.43
CA ARG A 38 -10.70 -4.38 16.52
C ARG A 38 -11.12 -3.16 17.31
N VAL A 39 -12.42 -2.90 17.38
CA VAL A 39 -13.00 -1.82 18.18
C VAL A 39 -13.53 -2.42 19.49
N GLU A 40 -13.02 -1.94 20.61
CA GLU A 40 -13.55 -2.24 21.94
C GLU A 40 -14.32 -1.01 22.44
N GLN A 41 -15.53 -1.21 22.97
CA GLN A 41 -16.37 -0.14 23.50
C GLN A 41 -16.51 -0.33 25.01
N ASP A 42 -16.01 0.63 25.78
CA ASP A 42 -16.22 0.70 27.21
C ASP A 42 -17.39 1.64 27.52
N ILE A 43 -18.35 1.17 28.30
CA ILE A 43 -19.50 1.96 28.74
C ILE A 43 -19.29 2.36 30.20
N PHE A 44 -19.15 3.65 30.44
CA PHE A 44 -19.04 4.25 31.76
C PHE A 44 -20.34 4.95 32.12
N THR A 45 -21.02 4.53 33.19
CA THR A 45 -22.18 5.29 33.71
C THR A 45 -21.71 6.35 34.69
N ILE A 46 -21.82 7.62 34.29
CA ILE A 46 -21.54 8.76 35.15
C ILE A 46 -22.82 9.10 35.93
N THR A 47 -22.75 9.04 37.26
CA THR A 47 -23.88 9.39 38.14
C THR A 47 -23.59 10.70 38.85
N HIS A 48 -24.35 11.74 38.51
CA HIS A 48 -24.40 12.99 39.26
C HIS A 48 -25.50 12.89 40.32
N ARG A 49 -25.14 13.20 41.56
CA ARG A 49 -26.05 13.16 42.70
C ARG A 49 -26.05 14.52 43.38
N ASP A 50 -27.15 15.23 43.24
CA ASP A 50 -27.42 16.45 43.98
C ASP A 50 -28.46 16.19 45.06
N THR A 51 -28.20 16.73 46.25
CA THR A 51 -29.13 16.69 47.37
C THR A 51 -29.37 18.12 47.82
N THR A 52 -30.64 18.53 47.82
CA THR A 52 -31.07 19.86 48.20
C THR A 52 -31.90 19.75 49.47
N ASP A 53 -31.40 20.35 50.54
CA ASP A 53 -32.11 20.43 51.82
C ASP A 53 -32.79 21.79 51.94
N GLN A 54 -34.12 21.78 52.06
CA GLN A 54 -34.91 22.98 52.32
C GLN A 54 -35.42 22.95 53.76
N PHE A 55 -35.09 24.01 54.50
CA PHE A 55 -35.54 24.20 55.88
C PHE A 55 -36.68 25.22 55.89
N LEU A 56 -37.88 24.77 56.22
CA LEU A 56 -39.04 25.63 56.41
C LEU A 56 -39.32 25.74 57.91
N VAL A 57 -39.16 26.96 58.44
CA VAL A 57 -39.58 27.31 59.79
C VAL A 57 -41.01 27.83 59.69
N GLN A 58 -41.97 27.10 60.22
CA GLN A 58 -43.35 27.58 60.29
C GLN A 58 -43.49 28.47 61.51
N ASN A 59 -43.98 29.70 61.30
CA ASN A 59 -44.39 30.55 62.41
C ASN A 59 -45.58 29.90 63.11
N ALA A 60 -45.55 29.87 64.44
CA ALA A 60 -46.63 29.32 65.24
C ALA A 60 -47.96 30.03 64.87
N PRO A 61 -49.08 29.29 64.73
CA PRO A 61 -50.35 29.90 64.36
C PRO A 61 -50.85 30.82 65.49
N GLY A 62 -50.76 32.13 65.25
CA GLY A 62 -51.41 33.19 66.04
C GLY A 62 -50.70 33.57 67.34
N ASN A 63 -50.36 34.85 67.48
CA ASN A 63 -50.11 35.44 68.79
C ASN A 63 -51.42 35.37 69.60
N ARG A 64 -51.43 34.56 70.67
CA ARG A 64 -52.37 34.74 71.78
C ARG A 64 -51.63 35.44 72.92
N ASP A 65 -52.25 36.47 73.48
CA ASP A 65 -51.75 37.43 74.50
C ASP A 65 -51.37 36.83 75.88
N ASN A 66 -51.00 35.54 75.95
CA ASN A 66 -50.75 34.85 77.23
C ASN A 66 -49.29 34.47 77.49
N GLY A 67 -48.31 35.05 76.78
CA GLY A 67 -46.88 34.90 77.12
C GLY A 67 -46.29 33.48 77.00
N VAL A 68 -47.02 32.53 76.41
CA VAL A 68 -46.55 31.16 76.17
C VAL A 68 -45.90 31.08 74.79
N ILE A 69 -44.57 30.93 74.76
CA ILE A 69 -43.80 30.74 73.53
C ILE A 69 -43.88 29.27 73.13
N TYR A 70 -44.58 28.95 72.04
CA TYR A 70 -44.59 27.59 71.48
C TYR A 70 -43.31 27.35 70.67
N PRO A 71 -42.70 26.15 70.72
CA PRO A 71 -41.57 25.81 69.87
C PRO A 71 -42.04 25.80 68.40
N SER A 72 -41.35 26.56 67.54
CA SER A 72 -41.63 26.56 66.10
C SER A 72 -41.43 25.15 65.52
N SER A 73 -42.41 24.63 64.78
CA SER A 73 -42.23 23.37 64.04
C SER A 73 -41.27 23.61 62.88
N ARG A 74 -40.22 22.79 62.80
CA ARG A 74 -39.29 22.78 61.66
C ARG A 74 -39.69 21.64 60.73
N ARG A 75 -39.92 21.96 59.46
CA ARG A 75 -40.09 20.96 58.41
C ARG A 75 -38.82 20.93 57.56
N LEU A 76 -38.17 19.78 57.53
CA LEU A 76 -37.08 19.49 56.62
C LEU A 76 -37.67 18.80 55.39
N ILE A 77 -37.43 19.37 54.21
CA ILE A 77 -37.71 18.71 52.93
C ILE A 77 -36.35 18.45 52.27
N SER A 78 -35.96 17.19 52.18
CA SER A 78 -34.75 16.75 51.48
C SER A 78 -35.18 16.23 50.12
N GLU A 79 -34.82 16.92 49.05
CA GLU A 79 -35.01 16.44 47.68
C GLU A 79 -33.68 15.93 47.13
N ARG A 80 -33.73 14.80 46.44
CA ARG A 80 -32.54 14.15 45.89
C ARG A 80 -32.75 13.95 44.40
N ASN A 81 -31.93 14.62 43.61
CA ASN A 81 -31.91 14.48 42.16
C ASN A 81 -30.72 13.60 41.78
N MET A 82 -31.00 12.59 40.96
CA MET A 82 -29.98 11.70 40.41
C MET A 82 -30.05 11.80 38.89
N LEU A 83 -28.98 12.31 38.28
CA LEU A 83 -28.82 12.31 36.83
C LEU A 83 -27.78 11.26 36.47
N LYS A 84 -28.19 10.28 35.67
CA LYS A 84 -27.29 9.26 35.11
C LYS A 84 -27.13 9.53 33.63
N GLN A 85 -25.89 9.55 33.17
CA GLN A 85 -25.57 9.60 31.76
C GLN A 85 -24.51 8.55 31.44
N ASP A 86 -24.70 7.85 30.34
CA ASP A 86 -23.73 6.87 29.86
C ASP A 86 -22.73 7.55 28.93
N SER A 87 -21.45 7.32 29.18
CA SER A 87 -20.33 7.72 28.34
C SER A 87 -19.76 6.49 27.67
N ILE A 88 -19.62 6.54 26.34
CA ILE A 88 -19.04 5.46 25.55
C ILE A 88 -17.65 5.91 25.13
N VAL A 89 -16.63 5.11 25.48
CA VAL A 89 -15.25 5.31 25.03
C VAL A 89 -14.90 4.18 24.07
N GLU A 90 -14.52 4.56 22.85
CA GLU A 90 -14.06 3.60 21.84
C GLU A 90 -12.54 3.50 21.85
N ARG A 91 -12.02 2.27 21.92
CA ARG A 91 -10.60 1.96 21.78
C ARG A 91 -10.40 1.15 20.51
N ARG A 92 -9.36 1.49 19.75
CA ARG A 92 -9.09 0.88 18.44
C ARG A 92 -7.72 0.20 18.46
N TYR A 93 -7.71 -1.10 18.16
CA TYR A 93 -6.53 -1.94 18.11
C TYR A 93 -6.35 -2.53 16.72
N PRO A 94 -5.13 -2.78 16.25
CA PRO A 94 -4.94 -3.60 15.06
C PRO A 94 -5.43 -5.03 15.30
N ASP A 95 -6.07 -5.60 14.29
CA ASP A 95 -6.49 -6.99 14.28
C ASP A 95 -5.81 -7.76 13.14
N PHE A 96 -4.51 -7.52 12.92
CA PHE A 96 -3.72 -8.24 11.93
C PHE A 96 -2.25 -8.32 12.36
N ILE A 97 -1.61 -9.44 12.00
CA ILE A 97 -0.15 -9.62 12.16
C ILE A 97 0.59 -9.05 10.96
N ARG A 98 0.02 -9.17 9.75
CA ARG A 98 0.61 -8.57 8.55
C ARG A 98 -0.47 -8.06 7.61
N LEU A 99 -0.26 -6.86 7.08
CA LEU A 99 -1.11 -6.26 6.04
C LEU A 99 -0.22 -5.61 4.98
N GLY A 100 -0.28 -6.10 3.76
CA GLY A 100 0.62 -5.68 2.68
C GLY A 100 -0.08 -5.41 1.36
N ALA A 101 0.27 -4.33 0.66
CA ALA A 101 -0.29 -4.06 -0.67
C ALA A 101 0.37 -4.91 -1.76
N PHE A 102 1.71 -4.96 -1.76
CA PHE A 102 2.49 -5.63 -2.80
C PHE A 102 3.74 -6.31 -2.24
N GLU A 103 4.03 -7.51 -2.70
CA GLU A 103 5.29 -8.23 -2.47
C GLU A 103 5.78 -8.79 -3.80
N SER A 104 7.08 -8.66 -4.06
CA SER A 104 7.75 -9.25 -5.21
C SER A 104 9.08 -9.87 -4.82
N ILE A 105 9.41 -11.00 -5.42
CA ILE A 105 10.65 -11.75 -5.19
C ILE A 105 11.22 -12.14 -6.55
N GLY A 106 12.49 -11.85 -6.79
CA GLY A 106 13.25 -12.32 -7.94
C GLY A 106 13.95 -13.63 -7.64
N PHE A 107 13.79 -14.63 -8.51
CA PHE A 107 14.35 -15.97 -8.33
C PHE A 107 15.71 -16.15 -9.02
N PHE A 108 16.76 -16.44 -8.24
CA PHE A 108 18.07 -16.88 -8.78
C PHE A 108 18.03 -18.36 -9.18
N ILE A 109 17.37 -19.16 -8.36
CA ILE A 109 17.08 -20.58 -8.62
C ILE A 109 15.59 -20.65 -8.87
N GLY A 110 15.21 -21.33 -9.95
CA GLY A 110 13.84 -21.43 -10.45
C GLY A 110 13.78 -22.51 -11.52
N GLY A 111 12.90 -22.33 -12.51
CA GLY A 111 12.68 -23.27 -13.60
C GLY A 111 13.89 -23.49 -14.52
N ASP A 112 13.60 -23.80 -15.78
CA ASP A 112 14.59 -24.10 -16.80
C ASP A 112 15.45 -22.86 -17.10
N LYS A 113 16.78 -23.07 -17.14
CA LYS A 113 17.74 -22.01 -17.46
C LYS A 113 17.51 -21.44 -18.86
N GLN A 114 17.06 -22.25 -19.81
CA GLN A 114 16.86 -21.84 -21.19
C GLN A 114 15.73 -20.81 -21.37
N HIS A 115 14.79 -20.76 -20.41
CA HIS A 115 13.56 -19.97 -20.49
C HIS A 115 13.51 -18.87 -19.42
N SER A 116 14.67 -18.32 -19.04
CA SER A 116 14.77 -17.32 -17.98
C SER A 116 14.07 -16.00 -18.38
N ALA A 117 13.38 -15.37 -17.44
CA ALA A 117 12.50 -14.22 -17.69
C ALA A 117 13.15 -12.85 -17.53
N GLY A 118 14.25 -12.73 -16.77
CA GLY A 118 14.98 -11.48 -16.65
C GLY A 118 14.23 -10.38 -15.88
N TYR A 119 13.59 -10.73 -14.77
CA TYR A 119 12.81 -9.77 -13.96
C TYR A 119 13.64 -8.91 -12.97
N GLY A 120 14.98 -9.02 -13.00
CA GLY A 120 15.90 -8.29 -12.13
C GLY A 120 15.82 -8.64 -10.63
N LEU A 121 16.70 -8.05 -9.81
CA LEU A 121 17.06 -8.54 -8.46
C LEU A 121 15.88 -8.84 -7.53
N PHE A 122 14.80 -8.06 -7.61
CA PHE A 122 13.59 -8.22 -6.79
C PHE A 122 12.37 -8.71 -7.58
N GLY A 123 12.53 -9.09 -8.86
CA GLY A 123 11.41 -9.52 -9.70
C GLY A 123 10.58 -8.37 -10.30
N ILE A 124 10.93 -7.12 -10.06
CA ILE A 124 10.16 -5.93 -10.46
C ILE A 124 10.77 -5.15 -11.64
N PHE A 125 11.90 -5.60 -12.17
CA PHE A 125 12.63 -4.96 -13.27
C PHE A 125 12.57 -5.87 -14.51
N PRO A 126 11.40 -6.02 -15.16
CA PRO A 126 11.34 -6.76 -16.41
C PRO A 126 12.17 -6.02 -17.47
N ASN A 127 12.85 -6.76 -18.34
CA ASN A 127 13.45 -6.15 -19.53
C ASN A 127 12.32 -5.68 -20.46
N TYR A 128 12.08 -4.38 -20.52
CA TYR A 128 10.97 -3.77 -21.27
C TYR A 128 11.01 -4.03 -22.78
N GLU A 129 12.18 -4.31 -23.35
CA GLU A 129 12.33 -4.67 -24.77
C GLU A 129 11.83 -6.08 -25.07
N ASP A 130 11.89 -6.95 -24.05
CA ASP A 130 11.52 -8.37 -24.13
C ASP A 130 10.11 -8.62 -23.55
N ILE A 131 9.37 -7.59 -23.13
CA ILE A 131 7.98 -7.73 -22.70
C ILE A 131 7.11 -7.89 -23.96
N SER A 132 6.95 -9.13 -24.40
CA SER A 132 5.94 -9.51 -25.37
C SER A 132 5.18 -10.73 -24.89
N VAL A 133 3.92 -10.84 -25.30
CA VAL A 133 3.08 -12.01 -25.02
C VAL A 133 3.72 -13.28 -25.59
N SER A 134 4.49 -13.17 -26.68
CA SER A 134 5.22 -14.25 -27.33
C SER A 134 6.58 -14.57 -26.73
N ASN A 135 7.09 -13.78 -25.78
CA ASN A 135 8.39 -14.03 -25.20
C ASN A 135 8.33 -15.25 -24.28
N ARG A 136 9.16 -16.26 -24.57
CA ARG A 136 9.28 -17.49 -23.78
C ARG A 136 10.57 -17.56 -22.96
N GLY A 137 11.32 -16.46 -22.89
CA GLY A 137 12.56 -16.33 -22.12
C GLY A 137 13.82 -16.59 -22.94
N LYS A 138 14.98 -16.29 -22.34
CA LYS A 138 16.31 -16.43 -22.95
C LYS A 138 17.31 -17.07 -21.96
N PRO A 139 18.36 -17.76 -22.44
CA PRO A 139 19.29 -18.51 -21.58
C PRO A 139 20.25 -17.67 -20.70
N ASP A 140 20.26 -16.34 -20.81
CA ASP A 140 21.34 -15.51 -20.23
C ASP A 140 20.93 -14.70 -18.99
N TYR A 141 19.66 -14.76 -18.56
CA TYR A 141 19.22 -13.98 -17.40
C TYR A 141 19.57 -14.64 -16.07
N THR A 142 20.25 -13.90 -15.18
CA THR A 142 20.59 -14.35 -13.82
C THR A 142 19.34 -14.56 -12.96
N ILE A 143 18.32 -13.73 -13.15
CA ILE A 143 17.03 -13.85 -12.48
C ILE A 143 16.07 -14.56 -13.42
N LYS A 144 15.70 -15.78 -13.05
CA LYS A 144 14.96 -16.71 -13.91
C LYS A 144 13.46 -16.47 -13.89
N GLY A 145 12.92 -16.13 -12.73
CA GLY A 145 11.49 -15.97 -12.52
C GLY A 145 11.21 -15.09 -11.31
N GLY A 146 9.99 -15.14 -10.80
CA GLY A 146 9.62 -14.40 -9.61
C GLY A 146 8.32 -14.83 -8.95
N LEU A 147 8.13 -14.35 -7.73
CA LEU A 147 6.89 -14.46 -6.96
C LEU A 147 6.30 -13.08 -6.80
N TYR A 148 4.99 -12.97 -6.98
CA TYR A 148 4.24 -11.73 -6.81
C TYR A 148 3.01 -12.00 -5.95
N ARG A 149 2.77 -11.16 -4.95
CA ARG A 149 1.54 -11.16 -4.15
C ARG A 149 0.96 -9.76 -4.09
N PHE A 150 -0.36 -9.70 -4.19
CA PHE A 150 -1.14 -8.47 -4.07
C PHE A 150 -2.17 -8.62 -2.96
N GLY A 151 -2.33 -7.58 -2.13
CA GLY A 151 -3.33 -7.54 -1.05
C GLY A 151 -3.15 -8.67 -0.04
N ILE A 152 -2.01 -8.68 0.65
CA ILE A 152 -1.62 -9.66 1.67
C ILE A 152 -2.31 -9.29 2.98
N ALA A 153 -2.94 -10.26 3.61
CA ALA A 153 -3.50 -10.11 4.95
C ALA A 153 -3.22 -11.36 5.77
N GLU A 154 -2.88 -11.18 7.03
CA GLU A 154 -2.47 -12.25 7.92
C GLU A 154 -2.91 -11.99 9.35
N TRP A 155 -3.51 -12.99 9.95
CA TRP A 155 -4.11 -12.93 11.27
C TRP A 155 -3.46 -13.93 12.21
N ARG A 156 -3.51 -13.63 13.51
CA ARG A 156 -3.07 -14.55 14.55
C ARG A 156 -3.93 -15.80 14.56
N LEU A 157 -3.28 -16.97 14.50
CA LEU A 157 -3.95 -18.25 14.61
C LEU A 157 -3.93 -18.71 16.08
N ARG A 158 -5.11 -18.81 16.70
CA ARG A 158 -5.25 -19.22 18.12
C ARG A 158 -5.31 -20.74 18.32
N TRP A 159 -4.75 -21.52 17.39
CA TRP A 159 -4.66 -22.97 17.52
C TRP A 159 -3.54 -23.35 18.50
N PHE A 160 -3.46 -24.64 18.87
CA PHE A 160 -2.39 -25.16 19.72
C PHE A 160 -2.24 -24.45 21.08
N ARG A 161 -3.37 -24.16 21.74
CA ARG A 161 -3.40 -23.42 23.02
C ARG A 161 -2.82 -22.01 22.90
N ASP A 162 -3.11 -21.36 21.78
CA ASP A 162 -2.70 -19.98 21.51
C ASP A 162 -1.17 -19.82 21.49
N ALA A 163 -0.48 -20.82 20.93
CA ALA A 163 0.96 -20.81 20.75
C ALA A 163 1.36 -19.52 20.00
N PRO A 164 2.38 -18.78 20.48
CA PRO A 164 2.73 -17.48 19.93
C PRO A 164 3.16 -17.61 18.46
N ASP A 165 2.99 -16.53 17.70
CA ASP A 165 3.50 -16.34 16.32
C ASP A 165 3.07 -17.36 15.26
N TRP A 166 2.04 -18.16 15.55
CA TRP A 166 1.31 -18.89 14.52
C TRP A 166 0.29 -17.97 13.87
N THR A 167 0.21 -18.05 12.56
CA THR A 167 -0.63 -17.18 11.77
C THR A 167 -1.25 -17.90 10.60
N VAL A 168 -2.42 -17.41 10.22
CA VAL A 168 -3.09 -17.79 8.98
C VAL A 168 -3.18 -16.54 8.11
N GLY A 169 -2.78 -16.66 6.86
CA GLY A 169 -2.77 -15.54 5.93
C GLY A 169 -3.24 -15.93 4.54
N THR A 170 -3.57 -14.90 3.77
CA THR A 170 -3.93 -15.02 2.37
C THR A 170 -3.43 -13.80 1.61
N SER A 171 -3.51 -13.85 0.29
CA SER A 171 -3.29 -12.71 -0.59
C SER A 171 -4.43 -12.66 -1.60
N MET A 172 -4.86 -11.48 -2.04
CA MET A 172 -5.88 -11.38 -3.09
C MET A 172 -5.48 -12.18 -4.33
N ILE A 173 -4.24 -12.01 -4.79
CA ILE A 173 -3.67 -12.73 -5.93
C ILE A 173 -2.23 -13.10 -5.60
N GLU A 174 -1.84 -14.33 -5.91
CA GLU A 174 -0.47 -14.81 -5.90
C GLU A 174 -0.09 -15.36 -7.27
N ILE A 175 1.11 -15.05 -7.73
CA ILE A 175 1.72 -15.57 -8.94
C ILE A 175 3.11 -16.07 -8.59
N ILE A 176 3.41 -17.33 -8.87
CA ILE A 176 4.72 -17.96 -8.73
C ILE A 176 5.16 -18.39 -10.12
N ALA A 177 5.96 -17.55 -10.77
CA ALA A 177 6.51 -17.78 -12.09
C ALA A 177 7.93 -18.34 -11.96
N PRO A 178 8.16 -19.65 -12.21
CA PRO A 178 9.51 -20.21 -12.13
C PRO A 178 10.46 -19.67 -13.22
N GLU A 179 9.87 -19.30 -14.35
CA GLU A 179 10.53 -18.94 -15.62
C GLU A 179 9.53 -18.15 -16.50
N ALA A 180 9.94 -17.74 -17.70
CA ALA A 180 9.10 -16.93 -18.59
C ALA A 180 7.89 -17.68 -19.20
N ARG A 181 7.91 -19.02 -19.21
CA ARG A 181 6.82 -19.85 -19.76
C ARG A 181 5.58 -19.77 -18.89
N ILE A 182 4.53 -19.11 -19.40
CA ILE A 182 3.28 -18.89 -18.68
C ILE A 182 2.59 -20.18 -18.23
N GLU A 183 2.75 -21.27 -18.98
CA GLU A 183 2.14 -22.55 -18.67
C GLU A 183 2.80 -23.28 -17.49
N LYS A 184 4.01 -22.86 -17.09
CA LYS A 184 4.70 -23.34 -15.88
C LYS A 184 4.48 -22.44 -14.67
N THR A 185 3.92 -21.25 -14.88
CA THR A 185 3.54 -20.31 -13.82
C THR A 185 2.33 -20.83 -13.04
N LEU A 186 2.43 -20.82 -11.71
CA LEU A 186 1.34 -21.15 -10.81
C LEU A 186 0.72 -19.84 -10.32
N SER A 187 -0.60 -19.71 -10.33
CA SER A 187 -1.26 -18.56 -9.70
C SER A 187 -2.50 -18.99 -8.94
N SER A 188 -2.78 -18.33 -7.82
CA SER A 188 -4.04 -18.51 -7.10
C SER A 188 -4.64 -17.17 -6.71
N VAL A 189 -5.97 -17.10 -6.71
CA VAL A 189 -6.74 -16.09 -6.00
C VAL A 189 -6.98 -16.63 -4.59
N PHE A 190 -6.73 -15.81 -3.57
CA PHE A 190 -6.86 -16.19 -2.16
C PHE A 190 -6.18 -17.52 -1.77
N PRO A 191 -4.88 -17.76 -2.08
CA PRO A 191 -4.19 -18.91 -1.52
C PRO A 191 -4.17 -18.83 0.00
N LEU A 192 -4.24 -19.97 0.67
CA LEU A 192 -4.19 -20.04 2.13
C LEU A 192 -2.78 -20.40 2.58
N TYR A 193 -2.25 -19.62 3.52
CA TYR A 193 -0.94 -19.82 4.12
C TYR A 193 -1.07 -20.05 5.61
N LEU A 194 -0.48 -21.14 6.08
CA LEU A 194 -0.16 -21.34 7.48
C LEU A 194 1.30 -20.95 7.69
N ARG A 195 1.57 -20.01 8.60
CA ARG A 195 2.93 -19.55 8.87
C ARG A 195 3.27 -19.62 10.35
N LYS A 196 4.56 -19.78 10.61
CA LYS A 196 5.15 -19.70 11.95
C LYS A 196 6.37 -18.80 11.87
N ARG A 197 6.37 -17.72 12.66
CA ARG A 197 7.51 -16.81 12.80
C ARG A 197 8.34 -17.13 14.03
N PHE A 198 9.64 -16.91 13.88
CA PHE A 198 10.63 -16.89 14.93
C PHE A 198 11.35 -15.54 14.84
N TYR A 199 11.02 -14.64 15.76
CA TYR A 199 11.64 -13.32 15.80
C TYR A 199 13.05 -13.43 16.38
N LEU A 200 14.03 -12.93 15.62
CA LEU A 200 15.40 -12.74 16.05
C LEU A 200 15.58 -11.36 16.69
N PHE A 201 14.80 -10.39 16.23
CA PHE A 201 14.74 -9.05 16.78
C PHE A 201 13.27 -8.63 16.85
N GLU A 202 12.80 -8.28 18.06
CA GLU A 202 11.41 -7.93 18.38
C GLU A 202 11.17 -6.41 18.41
N GLU A 203 12.13 -5.63 17.93
CA GLU A 203 11.98 -4.18 17.79
C GLU A 203 12.16 -3.79 16.31
N ILE A 204 11.57 -2.68 15.86
CA ILE A 204 11.67 -2.24 14.45
C ILE A 204 13.12 -1.85 14.11
N PRO A 205 13.74 -2.37 13.02
CA PRO A 205 13.20 -3.36 12.11
C PRO A 205 13.17 -4.76 12.71
N TYR A 206 11.99 -5.35 12.79
CA TYR A 206 11.82 -6.76 13.13
C TYR A 206 12.60 -7.61 12.13
N VAL A 207 13.34 -8.58 12.69
CA VAL A 207 14.02 -9.59 11.91
C VAL A 207 13.41 -10.93 12.29
N ALA A 208 12.83 -11.63 11.31
CA ALA A 208 12.13 -12.88 11.57
C ALA A 208 12.50 -13.97 10.57
N LEU A 209 12.65 -15.18 11.09
CA LEU A 209 12.64 -16.39 10.27
C LEU A 209 11.21 -16.93 10.23
N THR A 210 10.64 -17.05 9.03
CA THR A 210 9.26 -17.48 8.81
C THR A 210 9.25 -18.81 8.08
N GLY A 211 8.68 -19.85 8.69
CA GLY A 211 8.30 -21.08 8.00
C GLY A 211 6.85 -20.98 7.51
N ALA A 212 6.58 -21.41 6.28
CA ALA A 212 5.26 -21.27 5.68
C ALA A 212 4.86 -22.45 4.78
N LEU A 213 3.60 -22.87 4.91
CA LEU A 213 2.93 -23.82 4.03
C LEU A 213 1.75 -23.12 3.35
N GLY A 214 1.82 -22.99 2.04
CA GLY A 214 0.80 -22.38 1.19
C GLY A 214 0.05 -23.42 0.37
N ILE A 215 -1.25 -23.21 0.18
CA ILE A 215 -2.10 -24.01 -0.71
C ILE A 215 -2.87 -23.05 -1.62
N GLY A 216 -2.68 -23.20 -2.93
CA GLY A 216 -3.45 -22.52 -3.96
C GLY A 216 -4.45 -23.49 -4.60
N TYR A 217 -5.66 -23.01 -4.88
CA TYR A 217 -6.74 -23.85 -5.43
C TYR A 217 -7.20 -23.41 -6.83
N TRP A 218 -7.27 -22.11 -7.09
CA TRP A 218 -7.77 -21.59 -8.37
C TRP A 218 -7.09 -20.28 -8.75
N PRO A 219 -6.63 -20.09 -10.01
CA PRO A 219 -6.81 -21.01 -11.15
C PRO A 219 -5.85 -22.21 -11.18
N SER A 220 -4.71 -22.14 -10.50
CA SER A 220 -3.75 -23.25 -10.36
C SER A 220 -3.97 -23.98 -9.04
N GLN A 221 -3.79 -25.30 -9.04
CA GLN A 221 -3.80 -26.12 -7.83
C GLN A 221 -2.37 -26.44 -7.44
N TYR A 222 -1.90 -25.91 -6.32
CA TYR A 222 -0.51 -26.10 -5.91
C TYR A 222 -0.33 -26.08 -4.40
N VAL A 223 0.79 -26.65 -3.97
CA VAL A 223 1.34 -26.53 -2.64
C VAL A 223 2.66 -25.78 -2.73
N ASN A 224 2.89 -24.87 -1.79
CA ASN A 224 4.11 -24.09 -1.69
C ASN A 224 4.68 -24.25 -0.27
N LEU A 225 5.79 -24.98 -0.14
CA LEU A 225 6.54 -25.05 1.11
C LEU A 225 7.68 -24.04 1.05
N SER A 226 7.75 -23.12 2.01
CA SER A 226 8.70 -22.02 1.97
C SER A 226 9.24 -21.63 3.33
N ALA A 227 10.44 -21.08 3.32
CA ALA A 227 11.05 -20.38 4.44
C ALA A 227 11.49 -18.99 3.97
N SER A 228 11.34 -17.98 4.81
CA SER A 228 11.85 -16.64 4.54
C SER A 228 12.58 -16.03 5.73
N LEU A 229 13.59 -15.22 5.43
CA LEU A 229 14.18 -14.26 6.36
C LEU A 229 13.61 -12.89 6.00
N ASP A 230 12.85 -12.31 6.91
CA ASP A 230 12.13 -11.06 6.72
C ASP A 230 12.78 -9.95 7.57
N ILE A 231 13.00 -8.77 6.98
CA ILE A 231 13.43 -7.54 7.66
C ILE A 231 12.38 -6.46 7.40
N GLY A 232 11.69 -6.00 8.44
CA GLY A 232 10.57 -5.05 8.34
C GLY A 232 10.02 -4.68 9.72
N SER A 233 9.12 -3.73 9.96
CA SER A 233 8.44 -2.82 9.05
C SER A 233 9.22 -1.51 8.90
N LEU A 234 9.95 -1.32 7.80
CA LEU A 234 10.69 -0.07 7.54
C LEU A 234 9.77 0.93 6.84
N GLY A 235 8.84 1.54 7.57
CA GLY A 235 7.85 2.46 7.00
C GLY A 235 6.96 1.77 5.94
N GLY A 236 6.67 0.48 6.09
CA GLY A 236 5.94 -0.30 5.10
C GLY A 236 6.78 -0.82 3.92
N PHE A 237 8.10 -0.61 3.91
CA PHE A 237 9.02 -1.34 3.03
C PHE A 237 9.69 -2.47 3.79
N ASN A 238 9.66 -3.69 3.24
CA ASN A 238 10.36 -4.82 3.85
C ASN A 238 11.27 -5.51 2.84
N LEU A 239 12.40 -6.00 3.31
CA LEU A 239 13.32 -6.83 2.55
C LEU A 239 13.17 -8.28 2.96
N ARG A 240 13.20 -9.19 1.99
CA ARG A 240 12.95 -10.61 2.23
C ARG A 240 13.92 -11.47 1.45
N ALA A 241 14.42 -12.53 2.06
CA ALA A 241 15.10 -13.62 1.38
C ALA A 241 14.24 -14.87 1.47
N TYR A 242 13.98 -15.53 0.34
CA TYR A 242 13.10 -16.68 0.25
C TYR A 242 13.83 -17.92 -0.24
N ALA A 243 13.45 -19.07 0.31
CA ALA A 243 13.76 -20.38 -0.22
C ALA A 243 12.53 -21.28 -0.12
N GLY A 244 12.25 -22.08 -1.13
CA GLY A 244 11.09 -22.95 -1.10
C GLY A 244 11.00 -23.94 -2.25
N LEU A 245 9.93 -24.72 -2.22
CA LEU A 245 9.54 -25.69 -3.25
C LEU A 245 8.07 -25.48 -3.55
N ALA A 246 7.78 -25.14 -4.81
CA ALA A 246 6.41 -25.09 -5.32
C ALA A 246 6.15 -26.31 -6.20
N ALA A 247 5.01 -26.96 -5.98
CA ALA A 247 4.57 -28.11 -6.75
C ALA A 247 3.07 -28.00 -7.03
N GLY A 248 2.68 -28.06 -8.30
CA GLY A 248 1.30 -27.89 -8.68
C GLY A 248 0.99 -28.23 -10.12
N THR A 249 -0.29 -28.08 -10.45
CA THR A 249 -0.83 -28.31 -11.79
C THR A 249 -1.68 -27.13 -12.22
N ASN A 250 -1.54 -26.78 -13.49
CA ASN A 250 -2.41 -25.88 -14.24
C ASN A 250 -3.40 -26.75 -15.02
N PRO A 251 -4.68 -26.84 -14.59
CA PRO A 251 -5.71 -27.57 -15.31
C PRO A 251 -5.88 -27.06 -16.74
N GLU A 252 -6.40 -27.87 -17.65
CA GLU A 252 -6.59 -27.50 -19.07
C GLU A 252 -7.39 -26.19 -19.25
N ASN A 253 -8.37 -25.96 -18.38
CA ASN A 253 -9.24 -24.79 -18.39
C ASN A 253 -8.67 -23.58 -17.60
N SER A 254 -7.46 -23.67 -17.05
CA SER A 254 -6.81 -22.56 -16.33
C SER A 254 -6.53 -21.36 -17.25
N ILE A 255 -6.42 -20.17 -16.64
CA ILE A 255 -6.16 -18.92 -17.37
C ILE A 255 -4.82 -18.99 -18.11
N GLN A 256 -3.81 -19.59 -17.49
CA GLN A 256 -2.48 -19.80 -18.05
C GLN A 256 -2.52 -20.61 -19.34
N ASN A 257 -3.25 -21.74 -19.32
CA ASN A 257 -3.37 -22.61 -20.49
C ASN A 257 -4.29 -22.00 -21.56
N GLN A 258 -5.25 -21.15 -21.18
CA GLN A 258 -6.02 -20.37 -22.16
C GLN A 258 -5.15 -19.37 -22.88
N TRP A 259 -4.33 -18.59 -22.15
CA TRP A 259 -3.40 -17.61 -22.69
C TRP A 259 -2.32 -18.26 -23.55
N LEU A 260 -1.84 -19.44 -23.17
CA LEU A 260 -0.91 -20.22 -23.98
C LEU A 260 -1.42 -20.42 -25.43
N ASN A 261 -2.73 -20.63 -25.64
CA ASN A 261 -3.26 -20.80 -27.00
C ASN A 261 -3.28 -19.51 -27.83
N GLU A 262 -3.36 -18.36 -27.17
CA GLU A 262 -3.27 -17.05 -27.85
C GLU A 262 -1.82 -16.76 -28.23
N VAL A 263 -0.87 -17.24 -27.42
CA VAL A 263 0.57 -17.04 -27.60
C VAL A 263 1.15 -18.02 -28.63
N ASP A 264 0.81 -19.29 -28.52
CA ASP A 264 1.31 -20.37 -29.36
C ASP A 264 0.20 -21.43 -29.59
N PRO A 265 -0.56 -21.31 -30.69
CA PRO A 265 -1.68 -22.21 -31.00
C PRO A 265 -1.22 -23.63 -31.38
N THR A 266 0.08 -23.89 -31.52
CA THR A 266 0.61 -25.22 -31.87
C THR A 266 0.75 -26.14 -30.65
N LEU A 267 0.78 -25.57 -29.45
CA LEU A 267 0.88 -26.31 -28.20
C LEU A 267 -0.52 -26.83 -27.78
N LYS A 268 -0.63 -28.14 -27.55
CA LYS A 268 -1.90 -28.77 -27.15
C LYS A 268 -2.35 -28.26 -25.77
N LYS A 269 -3.67 -28.04 -25.63
CA LYS A 269 -4.34 -27.86 -24.33
C LYS A 269 -4.26 -29.15 -23.53
N SER A 270 -3.21 -29.29 -22.73
CA SER A 270 -3.10 -30.35 -21.74
C SER A 270 -2.86 -29.73 -20.37
N SER A 271 -3.26 -30.44 -19.32
CA SER A 271 -2.85 -30.06 -17.96
C SER A 271 -1.33 -29.98 -17.90
N GLN A 272 -0.81 -28.92 -17.29
CA GLN A 272 0.63 -28.68 -17.17
C GLN A 272 1.04 -28.78 -15.71
N THR A 273 1.93 -29.72 -15.41
CA THR A 273 2.52 -29.85 -14.07
C THR A 273 3.80 -29.03 -13.98
N SER A 274 3.98 -28.37 -12.84
CA SER A 274 5.14 -27.55 -12.53
C SER A 274 5.63 -27.91 -11.13
N ILE A 275 6.90 -28.33 -11.03
CA ILE A 275 7.57 -28.62 -9.77
C ILE A 275 8.94 -27.97 -9.86
N PHE A 276 9.22 -27.03 -8.97
CA PHE A 276 10.48 -26.30 -9.00
C PHE A 276 10.87 -25.80 -7.60
N PRO A 277 12.15 -25.93 -7.23
CA PRO A 277 12.69 -25.19 -6.11
C PRO A 277 12.84 -23.72 -6.52
N TYR A 278 12.79 -22.83 -5.54
CA TYR A 278 13.13 -21.43 -5.77
C TYR A 278 13.93 -20.86 -4.61
N VAL A 279 14.86 -19.96 -4.95
CA VAL A 279 15.63 -19.15 -4.01
C VAL A 279 15.72 -17.75 -4.58
N GLY A 280 15.42 -16.74 -3.77
CA GLY A 280 15.28 -15.38 -4.26
C GLY A 280 15.39 -14.31 -3.19
N LEU A 281 15.58 -13.07 -3.66
CA LEU A 281 15.48 -11.86 -2.85
C LEU A 281 14.25 -11.08 -3.28
N GLY A 282 13.59 -10.44 -2.33
CA GLY A 282 12.36 -9.73 -2.58
C GLY A 282 12.20 -8.49 -1.73
N ILE A 283 11.23 -7.70 -2.16
CA ILE A 283 10.79 -6.49 -1.49
C ILE A 283 9.29 -6.54 -1.34
N SER A 284 8.77 -5.94 -0.28
CA SER A 284 7.35 -5.62 -0.18
C SER A 284 7.16 -4.15 0.14
N VAL A 285 6.06 -3.61 -0.37
CA VAL A 285 5.73 -2.19 -0.34
C VAL A 285 4.33 -2.02 0.24
N LEU A 286 4.20 -1.02 1.12
CA LEU A 286 3.03 -0.83 1.99
C LEU A 286 2.69 -2.10 2.75
N ASP A 287 3.70 -2.70 3.38
CA ASP A 287 3.65 -3.96 4.09
C ASP A 287 3.99 -3.78 5.56
N PHE A 288 2.95 -3.77 6.38
CA PHE A 288 3.02 -3.56 7.82
C PHE A 288 3.00 -4.90 8.54
N ILE A 289 3.88 -5.06 9.53
CA ILE A 289 4.00 -6.25 10.37
C ILE A 289 3.85 -5.82 11.82
N ASN A 290 3.03 -6.54 12.57
CA ASN A 290 2.83 -6.36 14.01
C ASN A 290 3.25 -7.64 14.75
N LEU A 291 3.76 -7.49 15.97
CA LEU A 291 3.94 -8.57 16.91
C LEU A 291 2.62 -8.91 17.61
N VAL A 292 2.52 -10.13 18.16
CA VAL A 292 1.34 -10.55 18.93
C VAL A 292 1.02 -9.61 20.10
N PRO A 293 1.99 -9.12 20.91
CA PRO A 293 1.73 -8.17 21.98
C PRO A 293 1.21 -6.82 21.47
N GLU A 294 1.60 -6.42 20.26
CA GLU A 294 1.21 -5.13 19.69
C GLU A 294 -0.28 -5.11 19.29
N LEU A 295 -0.91 -6.26 19.07
CA LEU A 295 -2.37 -6.36 18.88
C LEU A 295 -3.19 -5.86 20.09
N TYR A 296 -2.55 -5.69 21.24
CA TYR A 296 -3.15 -5.15 22.47
C TYR A 296 -2.77 -3.69 22.73
N LYS A 297 -2.04 -3.06 21.82
CA LYS A 297 -1.67 -1.65 21.87
C LYS A 297 -2.67 -0.85 21.01
N GLU A 298 -3.16 0.28 21.52
CA GLU A 298 -4.08 1.12 20.75
C GLU A 298 -3.35 1.79 19.57
N TRP A 299 -4.04 2.01 18.45
CA TRP A 299 -3.46 2.65 17.26
C TRP A 299 -2.76 3.97 17.54
N LYS A 300 -3.30 4.78 18.46
CA LYS A 300 -2.73 6.07 18.86
C LYS A 300 -1.35 5.95 19.54
N ASP A 301 -1.07 4.80 20.15
CA ASP A 301 0.15 4.58 20.92
C ASP A 301 1.23 3.90 20.08
N TYR A 302 0.92 3.44 18.87
CA TYR A 302 1.89 2.82 17.97
C TYR A 302 3.05 3.75 17.64
N SER A 303 4.21 3.15 17.44
CA SER A 303 5.43 3.86 17.08
C SER A 303 5.76 3.54 15.62
N HIS A 304 6.15 4.55 14.86
CA HIS A 304 6.39 4.43 13.43
C HIS A 304 7.86 4.70 13.11
N SER A 305 8.36 4.06 12.05
CA SER A 305 9.76 4.20 11.61
C SER A 305 9.93 5.18 10.44
N GLY A 306 8.85 5.67 9.84
CA GLY A 306 8.89 6.59 8.70
C GLY A 306 8.11 7.88 8.94
N TRP A 307 8.54 8.94 8.27
CA TRP A 307 7.89 10.26 8.25
C TRP A 307 6.64 10.28 7.36
N ASP A 308 6.64 9.48 6.30
CA ASP A 308 5.61 9.48 5.28
C ASP A 308 5.47 8.09 4.70
N VAL A 309 4.22 7.65 4.52
CA VAL A 309 3.87 6.40 3.83
C VAL A 309 2.61 6.65 3.00
N GLY A 310 2.68 6.36 1.70
CA GLY A 310 1.61 6.71 0.78
C GLY A 310 1.31 5.69 -0.31
N PHE A 311 0.03 5.59 -0.63
CA PHE A 311 -0.45 4.73 -1.71
C PHE A 311 -0.22 5.37 -3.08
N ILE A 312 -0.79 6.56 -3.31
CA ILE A 312 -0.66 7.27 -4.59
C ILE A 312 -0.41 8.76 -4.32
N GLN A 313 0.60 9.33 -4.96
CA GLN A 313 0.82 10.78 -5.03
C GLN A 313 0.79 11.22 -6.49
N VAL A 314 -0.08 12.18 -6.81
CA VAL A 314 -0.21 12.75 -8.16
C VAL A 314 0.04 14.26 -8.09
N ALA A 315 0.97 14.75 -8.89
CA ALA A 315 1.23 16.17 -9.04
C ALA A 315 0.96 16.64 -10.46
N GLY A 316 0.16 17.70 -10.60
CA GLY A 316 0.10 18.49 -11.82
C GLY A 316 1.16 19.58 -11.76
N ILE A 317 2.05 19.63 -12.75
CA ILE A 317 3.18 20.55 -12.77
C ILE A 317 3.16 21.47 -13.99
N TYR A 318 3.54 22.72 -13.76
CA TYR A 318 3.90 23.67 -14.78
C TYR A 318 5.40 23.55 -15.06
N THR A 319 5.74 23.46 -16.34
CA THR A 319 7.12 23.28 -16.84
C THR A 319 7.33 24.16 -18.06
N GLY A 320 8.60 24.35 -18.45
CA GLY A 320 8.96 25.00 -19.72
C GLY A 320 8.85 24.10 -20.95
N ALA A 321 8.11 22.99 -20.90
CA ALA A 321 7.97 22.08 -22.04
C ALA A 321 7.14 22.72 -23.17
N GLN A 322 7.48 22.41 -24.42
CA GLN A 322 6.76 22.91 -25.60
C GLN A 322 5.34 22.32 -25.69
N TYR A 323 5.23 21.01 -25.48
CA TYR A 323 3.96 20.29 -25.56
C TYR A 323 3.56 19.72 -24.21
N SER A 324 2.32 19.99 -23.80
CA SER A 324 1.70 19.42 -22.61
C SER A 324 1.57 17.89 -22.73
N VAL A 325 1.64 17.17 -21.61
CA VAL A 325 1.38 15.72 -21.56
C VAL A 325 -0.02 15.38 -22.12
N TYR A 326 -0.98 16.31 -21.97
CA TYR A 326 -2.35 16.17 -22.44
C TYR A 326 -2.55 16.53 -23.93
N ALA A 327 -1.52 17.07 -24.59
CA ALA A 327 -1.59 17.47 -25.99
C ALA A 327 -1.72 16.24 -26.92
N ASP A 328 -2.65 16.26 -27.87
CA ASP A 328 -2.78 15.23 -28.91
C ASP A 328 -1.90 15.57 -30.13
N VAL A 329 -0.59 15.54 -29.90
CA VAL A 329 0.43 15.97 -30.87
C VAL A 329 1.35 14.83 -31.31
N VAL A 330 1.00 13.57 -31.01
CA VAL A 330 1.85 12.41 -31.25
C VAL A 330 1.21 11.48 -32.30
N ASP A 331 1.99 10.95 -33.23
CA ASP A 331 1.57 9.95 -34.22
C ASP A 331 1.51 8.51 -33.63
N GLU A 332 1.18 7.51 -34.46
CA GLU A 332 1.09 6.12 -33.98
C GLU A 332 2.45 5.52 -33.60
N GLU A 333 3.53 6.10 -34.12
CA GLU A 333 4.92 5.74 -33.89
C GLU A 333 5.56 6.45 -32.69
N GLY A 334 4.87 7.40 -32.06
CA GLY A 334 5.36 8.13 -30.89
C GLY A 334 6.11 9.43 -31.20
N ASN A 335 6.13 9.90 -32.45
CA ASN A 335 6.77 11.15 -32.87
C ASN A 335 5.79 12.32 -32.87
N ILE A 336 6.31 13.54 -32.79
CA ILE A 336 5.48 14.75 -32.86
C ILE A 336 4.94 14.93 -34.28
N LYS A 337 3.63 15.18 -34.40
CA LYS A 337 2.97 15.48 -35.67
C LYS A 337 3.57 16.77 -36.26
N PRO A 338 3.87 16.83 -37.56
CA PRO A 338 4.55 17.98 -38.18
C PRO A 338 3.72 19.29 -38.16
N ASP A 339 2.40 19.19 -37.95
CA ASP A 339 1.46 20.30 -37.83
C ASP A 339 1.12 20.67 -36.36
N ALA A 340 1.80 20.05 -35.39
CA ALA A 340 1.56 20.29 -33.97
C ALA A 340 1.91 21.72 -33.55
N GLN A 341 0.90 22.47 -33.09
CA GLN A 341 1.10 23.79 -32.51
C GLN A 341 1.46 23.72 -31.03
N GLU A 342 2.32 24.64 -30.59
CA GLU A 342 2.67 24.81 -29.19
C GLU A 342 1.44 25.20 -28.37
N GLN A 343 1.27 24.57 -27.20
CA GLN A 343 0.15 24.83 -26.31
C GLN A 343 0.59 25.58 -25.04
N SER A 344 -0.17 26.60 -24.67
CA SER A 344 0.04 27.40 -23.46
C SER A 344 -0.82 26.90 -22.29
N ASP A 345 -0.72 25.61 -21.96
CA ASP A 345 -1.44 25.05 -20.81
C ASP A 345 -0.78 25.46 -19.49
N LEU A 346 -1.61 25.67 -18.46
CA LEU A 346 -1.16 25.95 -17.09
C LEU A 346 -0.58 24.71 -16.40
N VAL A 347 -1.02 23.52 -16.80
CA VAL A 347 -0.44 22.24 -16.37
C VAL A 347 0.12 21.55 -17.61
N LYS A 348 1.44 21.45 -17.70
CA LYS A 348 2.13 20.87 -18.85
C LYS A 348 2.69 19.48 -18.58
N GLY A 349 2.95 19.17 -17.32
CA GLY A 349 3.51 17.89 -16.88
C GLY A 349 2.73 17.25 -15.75
N ALA A 350 3.10 16.00 -15.45
CA ALA A 350 2.58 15.24 -14.33
C ALA A 350 3.70 14.44 -13.64
N ILE A 351 3.62 14.32 -12.32
CA ILE A 351 4.44 13.40 -11.54
C ILE A 351 3.50 12.42 -10.84
N LEU A 352 3.76 11.12 -10.97
CA LEU A 352 3.00 10.06 -10.32
C LEU A 352 3.94 9.18 -9.52
N ARG A 353 3.69 9.05 -8.22
CA ARG A 353 4.37 8.10 -7.35
C ARG A 353 3.37 7.11 -6.78
N VAL A 354 3.75 5.84 -6.74
CA VAL A 354 2.92 4.76 -6.20
C VAL A 354 3.71 4.01 -5.15
N GLY A 355 3.10 3.77 -3.99
CA GLY A 355 3.71 3.05 -2.87
C GLY A 355 4.97 3.74 -2.35
N ASN A 356 4.87 5.00 -1.94
CA ASN A 356 5.97 5.74 -1.35
C ASN A 356 6.15 5.43 0.13
N ALA A 357 7.40 5.47 0.59
CA ALA A 357 7.70 5.62 2.00
C ALA A 357 9.00 6.40 2.19
N SER A 358 9.06 7.08 3.32
CA SER A 358 10.19 7.89 3.76
C SER A 358 10.59 7.44 5.17
N LEU A 359 11.60 6.58 5.27
CA LEU A 359 12.11 6.02 6.53
C LEU A 359 12.96 7.07 7.26
N ALA A 360 12.61 7.37 8.51
CA ALA A 360 13.40 8.25 9.37
C ALA A 360 14.74 7.58 9.73
N LEU A 361 15.83 8.34 9.67
CA LEU A 361 17.13 7.86 10.11
C LEU A 361 17.41 8.32 11.55
N PRO A 362 17.84 7.40 12.44
CA PRO A 362 18.20 7.73 13.81
C PRO A 362 19.57 8.45 13.85
N LEU A 363 19.57 9.75 13.58
CA LEU A 363 20.75 10.60 13.61
C LEU A 363 20.50 11.73 14.61
N ASP A 364 20.97 11.53 15.84
CA ASP A 364 20.74 12.46 16.96
C ASP A 364 21.22 13.88 16.66
N PHE A 365 22.32 14.03 15.93
CA PHE A 365 22.89 15.35 15.58
C PHE A 365 22.05 16.14 14.55
N LEU A 366 21.01 15.53 13.98
CA LEU A 366 20.06 16.17 13.05
C LEU A 366 18.61 16.08 13.55
N ASP A 367 18.39 15.83 14.85
CA ASP A 367 17.06 15.63 15.45
C ASP A 367 16.20 14.59 14.70
N ASN A 368 16.82 13.54 14.14
CA ASN A 368 16.16 12.49 13.35
C ASN A 368 15.37 12.99 12.12
N LYS A 369 15.65 14.21 11.64
CA LYS A 369 14.96 14.84 10.51
C LYS A 369 15.40 14.30 9.15
N LEU A 370 16.58 13.68 9.06
CA LEU A 370 17.04 13.07 7.83
C LEU A 370 16.26 11.78 7.56
N TYR A 371 15.91 11.52 6.31
CA TYR A 371 15.21 10.32 5.92
C TYR A 371 15.77 9.72 4.63
N VAL A 372 15.56 8.41 4.47
CA VAL A 372 15.78 7.68 3.22
C VAL A 372 14.45 7.14 2.74
N GLY A 373 14.12 7.36 1.48
CA GLY A 373 12.84 6.96 0.92
C GLY A 373 12.97 6.19 -0.38
N SER A 374 11.88 5.54 -0.76
CA SER A 374 11.70 4.94 -2.07
C SER A 374 10.22 4.90 -2.44
N SER A 375 9.93 4.55 -3.69
CA SER A 375 8.58 4.27 -4.15
C SER A 375 8.54 3.08 -5.09
N LEU A 376 7.44 2.33 -5.11
CA LEU A 376 7.35 1.20 -6.05
C LEU A 376 7.48 1.67 -7.50
N ILE A 377 6.76 2.75 -7.85
CA ILE A 377 6.80 3.39 -9.17
C ILE A 377 6.95 4.90 -9.00
N ASN A 378 7.70 5.52 -9.90
CA ASN A 378 7.85 6.96 -10.03
C ASN A 378 7.85 7.34 -11.52
N LEU A 379 6.74 7.89 -12.02
CA LEU A 379 6.64 8.44 -13.36
C LEU A 379 6.83 9.95 -13.28
N VAL A 380 7.81 10.47 -13.99
CA VAL A 380 8.11 11.89 -14.08
C VAL A 380 7.91 12.31 -15.53
N ALA A 381 6.82 13.01 -15.83
CA ALA A 381 6.51 13.54 -17.15
C ALA A 381 6.52 15.07 -17.11
N MET A 382 7.60 15.67 -17.63
CA MET A 382 7.77 17.12 -17.69
C MET A 382 7.01 17.74 -18.88
N GLY A 383 6.73 16.96 -19.91
CA GLY A 383 5.96 17.32 -21.10
C GLY A 383 5.63 16.06 -21.88
N LYS A 384 5.10 16.19 -23.10
CA LYS A 384 4.67 15.05 -23.92
C LYS A 384 5.79 14.01 -24.06
N GLN A 385 6.85 14.31 -24.80
CA GLN A 385 8.00 13.40 -24.97
C GLN A 385 9.07 13.51 -23.86
N GLU A 386 8.94 14.47 -22.95
CA GLU A 386 9.91 14.70 -21.87
C GLU A 386 9.50 13.92 -20.62
N TRP A 387 9.64 12.59 -20.64
CA TRP A 387 9.21 11.75 -19.53
C TRP A 387 10.13 10.55 -19.27
N GLY A 388 10.05 10.03 -18.05
CA GLY A 388 10.74 8.81 -17.64
C GLY A 388 10.03 8.09 -16.51
N LEU A 389 10.24 6.77 -16.45
CA LEU A 389 9.74 5.88 -15.41
C LEU A 389 10.89 5.36 -14.56
N GLY A 390 10.72 5.40 -13.24
CA GLY A 390 11.59 4.81 -12.24
C GLY A 390 10.85 3.74 -11.44
N VAL A 391 11.53 2.64 -11.13
CA VAL A 391 11.07 1.59 -10.21
C VAL A 391 12.05 1.55 -9.04
N LEU A 392 11.52 1.63 -7.81
CA LEU A 392 12.34 1.78 -6.59
C LEU A 392 13.43 2.86 -6.69
N PRO A 393 13.09 4.12 -7.00
CA PRO A 393 14.08 5.17 -6.95
C PRO A 393 14.60 5.34 -5.52
N PHE A 394 15.83 5.79 -5.39
CA PHE A 394 16.42 6.09 -4.10
C PHE A 394 16.23 7.57 -3.79
N ARG A 395 15.64 7.89 -2.65
CA ARG A 395 15.41 9.26 -2.18
C ARG A 395 16.14 9.51 -0.87
N ILE A 396 16.75 10.66 -0.74
CA ILE A 396 17.18 11.23 0.54
C ILE A 396 16.50 12.57 0.67
N GLY A 397 16.03 12.90 1.86
CA GLY A 397 15.54 14.23 2.14
C GLY A 397 15.63 14.58 3.61
N PHE A 398 15.20 15.80 3.90
CA PHE A 398 15.21 16.35 5.24
C PHE A 398 13.80 16.83 5.59
N TRP A 399 13.30 16.41 6.74
CA TRP A 399 11.95 16.72 7.19
C TRP A 399 11.97 17.89 8.18
N GLN A 400 11.15 18.91 7.94
CA GLN A 400 11.05 20.04 8.87
C GLN A 400 9.60 20.46 9.06
N THR A 401 9.10 20.38 10.28
CA THR A 401 7.80 20.94 10.67
C THR A 401 7.92 22.47 10.78
N ILE A 402 7.02 23.18 10.09
CA ILE A 402 6.96 24.65 10.10
C ILE A 402 5.89 25.11 11.09
N ILE A 403 4.69 24.54 10.97
CA ILE A 403 3.57 24.74 11.89
C ILE A 403 3.27 23.37 12.48
N ALA A 404 3.21 23.29 13.81
CA ALA A 404 2.85 22.06 14.50
C ALA A 404 1.55 21.49 13.90
N ASP A 405 1.57 20.18 13.66
CA ASP A 405 0.46 19.37 13.18
C ASP A 405 -0.11 19.63 11.77
N GLU A 406 0.22 20.76 11.13
CA GLU A 406 -0.44 21.17 9.88
C GLU A 406 0.51 21.26 8.68
N LEU A 407 1.67 21.90 8.86
CA LEU A 407 2.54 22.32 7.76
C LEU A 407 3.97 21.83 7.93
N SER A 408 4.47 21.12 6.92
CA SER A 408 5.85 20.62 6.88
C SER A 408 6.51 20.92 5.54
N THR A 409 7.83 21.02 5.54
CA THR A 409 8.64 21.10 4.32
C THR A 409 9.60 19.94 4.22
N GLU A 410 9.79 19.48 3.00
CA GLU A 410 10.56 18.30 2.64
C GLU A 410 11.42 18.61 1.40
N PRO A 411 12.61 19.23 1.57
CA PRO A 411 13.63 19.20 0.54
C PRO A 411 14.11 17.75 0.32
N PHE A 412 14.20 17.34 -0.94
CA PHE A 412 14.59 15.99 -1.31
C PHE A 412 15.48 15.97 -2.55
N PHE A 413 16.28 14.90 -2.62
CA PHE A 413 17.01 14.45 -3.79
C PHE A 413 16.60 13.00 -4.06
N GLU A 414 16.22 12.70 -5.31
CA GLU A 414 15.77 11.40 -5.75
C GLU A 414 16.50 11.00 -7.03
N TYR A 415 16.96 9.76 -7.06
CA TYR A 415 17.62 9.16 -8.21
C TYR A 415 16.88 7.90 -8.63
N SER A 416 16.29 7.94 -9.83
CA SER A 416 15.76 6.77 -10.52
C SER A 416 16.86 6.20 -11.41
N TYR A 417 17.19 4.92 -11.26
CA TYR A 417 18.25 4.26 -12.05
C TYR A 417 17.71 3.33 -13.14
N TYR A 418 16.47 2.88 -13.03
CA TYR A 418 15.84 1.96 -13.98
C TYR A 418 14.32 2.14 -13.98
N PRO A 419 13.64 1.98 -15.14
CA PRO A 419 14.20 1.86 -16.49
C PRO A 419 14.76 3.17 -17.05
N SER A 420 14.44 4.31 -16.45
CA SER A 420 14.98 5.61 -16.86
C SER A 420 15.96 6.11 -15.81
N SER A 421 17.03 6.77 -16.26
CA SER A 421 17.97 7.46 -15.37
C SER A 421 17.43 8.87 -15.15
N ILE A 422 16.90 9.16 -13.95
CA ILE A 422 16.30 10.46 -13.62
C ILE A 422 16.92 10.98 -12.34
N ILE A 423 17.44 12.20 -12.38
CA ILE A 423 17.84 12.97 -11.22
C ILE A 423 16.74 14.00 -10.95
N HIS A 424 16.22 13.97 -9.73
CA HIS A 424 15.10 14.79 -9.31
C HIS A 424 15.42 15.44 -7.97
N PHE A 425 15.59 16.76 -7.96
CA PHE A 425 15.72 17.51 -6.73
C PHE A 425 14.55 18.48 -6.60
N GLY A 426 14.03 18.64 -5.40
CA GLY A 426 12.90 19.50 -5.17
C GLY A 426 12.65 19.77 -3.71
N ASN A 427 11.63 20.58 -3.47
CA ASN A 427 11.08 20.82 -2.15
C ASN A 427 9.56 20.63 -2.24
N LYS A 428 9.01 19.94 -1.25
CA LYS A 428 7.56 19.88 -1.03
C LYS A 428 7.22 20.71 0.20
N LEU A 429 6.20 21.54 0.10
CA LEU A 429 5.52 22.14 1.25
C LEU A 429 4.19 21.39 1.42
N ASN A 430 4.14 20.50 2.40
CA ASN A 430 3.03 19.60 2.65
C ASN A 430 2.06 20.24 3.66
N LEU A 431 0.79 20.36 3.26
CA LEU A 431 -0.34 20.70 4.11
C LEU A 431 -1.16 19.42 4.38
N ARG A 432 -1.19 19.01 5.64
CA ARG A 432 -1.98 17.85 6.09
C ARG A 432 -3.45 18.25 6.18
N ILE A 433 -4.32 17.62 5.39
CA ILE A 433 -5.77 17.86 5.44
C ILE A 433 -6.46 16.80 6.30
N SER A 434 -6.08 15.54 6.11
CA SER A 434 -6.56 14.42 6.91
C SER A 434 -5.49 13.33 7.00
N GLU A 435 -5.76 12.23 7.72
CA GLU A 435 -4.85 11.07 7.76
C GLU A 435 -4.72 10.33 6.42
N PHE A 436 -5.63 10.57 5.47
CA PHE A 436 -5.69 9.87 4.19
C PHE A 436 -5.38 10.78 2.99
N LEU A 437 -5.49 12.10 3.16
CA LEU A 437 -5.38 13.08 2.08
C LEU A 437 -4.41 14.20 2.48
N ASN A 438 -3.40 14.41 1.65
CA ASN A 438 -2.46 15.52 1.77
C ASN A 438 -2.45 16.35 0.49
N ILE A 439 -2.24 17.65 0.62
CA ILE A 439 -1.97 18.54 -0.50
C ILE A 439 -0.60 19.16 -0.30
N SER A 440 0.22 19.19 -1.34
CA SER A 440 1.55 19.78 -1.28
C SER A 440 1.78 20.75 -2.42
N LEU A 441 2.46 21.86 -2.13
CA LEU A 441 3.10 22.66 -3.17
C LEU A 441 4.46 22.07 -3.48
N MET A 442 4.78 21.90 -4.75
CA MET A 442 6.05 21.35 -5.20
C MET A 442 6.79 22.35 -6.06
N ILE A 443 8.08 22.50 -5.80
CA ILE A 443 9.03 23.19 -6.68
C ILE A 443 10.26 22.31 -6.83
N GLY A 444 10.84 22.27 -8.02
CA GLY A 444 12.04 21.48 -8.22
C GLY A 444 12.55 21.50 -9.64
N TYR A 445 13.44 20.56 -9.90
CA TYR A 445 14.06 20.34 -11.18
C TYR A 445 14.24 18.84 -11.38
N ALA A 446 13.93 18.39 -12.59
CA ALA A 446 14.18 17.02 -12.99
C ALA A 446 14.98 17.01 -14.29
N SER A 447 15.98 16.14 -14.34
CA SER A 447 16.67 15.80 -15.56
C SER A 447 16.69 14.29 -15.71
N GLY A 448 16.36 13.81 -16.90
CA GLY A 448 16.24 12.39 -17.14
C GLY A 448 16.60 12.01 -18.56
N LYS A 449 17.04 10.77 -18.67
CA LYS A 449 17.32 10.08 -19.92
C LYS A 449 16.67 8.70 -19.88
N THR A 450 15.98 8.38 -20.96
CA THR A 450 15.37 7.07 -21.16
C THR A 450 16.02 6.39 -22.35
N ASN A 451 16.75 5.30 -22.09
CA ASN A 451 17.41 4.53 -23.15
C ASN A 451 16.63 3.28 -23.58
N HIS A 452 15.61 2.88 -22.82
CA HIS A 452 14.84 1.67 -23.10
C HIS A 452 13.59 1.99 -23.93
N ASN A 453 13.26 1.07 -24.84
CA ASN A 453 11.99 1.11 -25.54
C ASN A 453 10.89 0.70 -24.56
N PHE A 454 9.90 1.57 -24.38
CA PHE A 454 8.67 1.24 -23.67
C PHE A 454 7.64 0.65 -24.62
N GLY A 455 6.64 -0.04 -24.08
CA GLY A 455 5.56 -0.63 -24.87
C GLY A 455 4.83 0.41 -25.75
N THR A 456 4.33 -0.04 -26.90
CA THR A 456 3.68 0.80 -27.92
C THR A 456 2.53 1.64 -27.37
N ASP A 457 1.80 1.13 -26.37
CA ASP A 457 0.66 1.85 -25.79
C ASP A 457 1.08 3.07 -24.97
N ILE A 458 2.22 2.99 -24.28
CA ILE A 458 2.76 4.13 -23.54
C ILE A 458 3.33 5.15 -24.52
N LEU A 459 4.03 4.68 -25.55
CA LEU A 459 4.57 5.53 -26.63
C LEU A 459 3.47 6.26 -27.40
N LYS A 460 2.31 5.66 -27.63
CA LYS A 460 1.16 6.37 -28.26
C LYS A 460 0.59 7.48 -27.39
N ASN A 461 0.58 7.28 -26.07
CA ASN A 461 -0.02 8.24 -25.15
C ASN A 461 0.92 9.36 -24.74
N LEU A 462 2.18 9.07 -24.47
CA LEU A 462 3.19 10.05 -24.03
C LEU A 462 4.14 10.44 -25.16
N GLY A 463 4.32 9.62 -26.18
CA GLY A 463 5.36 9.83 -27.20
C GLY A 463 6.67 9.18 -26.80
N LYS A 464 7.58 9.08 -27.77
CA LYS A 464 8.90 8.51 -27.57
C LYS A 464 9.70 9.40 -26.61
N PRO A 465 10.18 8.85 -25.48
CA PRO A 465 10.86 9.65 -24.49
C PRO A 465 12.17 10.20 -25.04
N ILE A 466 12.39 11.49 -24.83
CA ILE A 466 13.63 12.19 -25.14
C ILE A 466 14.34 12.62 -23.86
N ASP A 467 15.63 12.95 -23.97
CA ASP A 467 16.39 13.52 -22.87
C ASP A 467 15.76 14.87 -22.45
N PHE A 468 15.60 15.07 -21.14
CA PHE A 468 14.97 16.27 -20.60
C PHE A 468 15.73 16.83 -19.40
N ALA A 469 15.54 18.13 -19.18
CA ALA A 469 16.16 18.90 -18.12
C ALA A 469 15.31 20.15 -17.86
N ARG A 470 14.38 20.08 -16.89
CA ARG A 470 13.36 21.12 -16.69
C ARG A 470 13.17 21.47 -15.22
N PRO A 471 13.14 22.77 -14.88
CA PRO A 471 12.54 23.22 -13.62
C PRO A 471 11.02 23.09 -13.71
N TYR A 472 10.38 22.91 -12.57
CA TYR A 472 8.93 22.83 -12.47
C TYR A 472 8.41 23.42 -11.16
N PHE A 473 7.13 23.80 -11.19
CA PHE A 473 6.35 24.18 -10.02
C PHE A 473 4.95 23.56 -10.16
N GLY A 474 4.32 23.12 -9.08
CA GLY A 474 2.99 22.53 -9.17
C GLY A 474 2.35 22.16 -7.85
N ILE A 475 1.22 21.49 -7.94
CA ILE A 475 0.41 21.03 -6.82
C ILE A 475 0.36 19.52 -6.85
N ASN A 476 0.67 18.90 -5.71
CA ASN A 476 0.62 17.47 -5.47
C ASN A 476 -0.55 17.13 -4.54
N ILE A 477 -1.20 16.01 -4.82
CA ILE A 477 -2.25 15.44 -4.00
C ILE A 477 -1.84 14.00 -3.66
N GLY A 478 -1.70 13.73 -2.37
CA GLY A 478 -1.46 12.38 -1.84
C GLY A 478 -2.78 11.75 -1.40
N ILE A 479 -3.06 10.53 -1.89
CA ILE A 479 -4.24 9.73 -1.57
C ILE A 479 -3.78 8.44 -0.88
N GLY A 480 -4.36 8.13 0.27
CA GLY A 480 -3.85 7.06 1.13
C GLY A 480 -2.44 7.36 1.60
N ASP A 481 -2.17 8.65 1.87
CA ASP A 481 -0.87 9.21 2.18
C ASP A 481 -0.91 9.72 3.63
N ARG A 482 -0.21 9.03 4.53
CA ARG A 482 -0.14 9.38 5.95
C ARG A 482 1.24 9.94 6.27
N ILE A 483 1.24 11.21 6.66
CA ILE A 483 2.38 11.90 7.25
C ILE A 483 2.32 11.69 8.77
N PHE A 484 3.42 11.22 9.36
CA PHE A 484 3.52 10.99 10.80
C PHE A 484 4.05 12.22 11.54
N PHE A 485 3.50 12.49 12.71
CA PHE A 485 3.96 13.56 13.59
C PHE A 485 5.30 13.17 14.23
N PRO A 486 6.12 14.16 14.64
CA PRO A 486 7.37 13.89 15.35
C PRO A 486 7.21 12.95 16.55
N GLU A 487 6.11 13.07 17.30
CA GLU A 487 5.79 12.24 18.49
C GLU A 487 5.36 10.80 18.14
N GLU A 488 4.95 10.57 16.90
CA GLU A 488 4.61 9.24 16.37
C GLU A 488 5.86 8.48 15.90
N ILE A 489 6.96 9.20 15.62
CA ILE A 489 8.24 8.59 15.22
C ILE A 489 8.92 7.97 16.43
N ARG A 490 9.28 6.69 16.30
CA ARG A 490 9.92 5.91 17.35
C ARG A 490 11.16 6.60 17.93
N TYR A 491 12.01 7.16 17.09
CA TYR A 491 13.30 7.72 17.50
C TYR A 491 13.18 9.03 18.30
N ASN A 492 11.98 9.59 18.38
CA ASN A 492 11.72 10.85 19.08
C ASN A 492 10.96 10.62 20.40
N ARG A 493 10.70 9.36 20.75
CA ARG A 493 10.18 8.93 22.06
C ARG A 493 11.32 8.38 22.90
#